data_AF-A0A8J5YFP2-F1
#
_entry.id   AF-A0A8J5YFP2-F1
#
_cell.length_a   1.000
_cell.length_b   1.000
_cell.length_c   1.000
_cell.angle_alpha   90.00
_cell.angle_beta   90.00
_cell.angle_gamma   90.00
#
_symmetry.space_group_name_H-M   'P 1'
#
loop_
_entity.id
_entity.type
_entity.pdbx_description
1 polymer ?
#
loop_
_entity_poly.entity_id
_entity_poly.type
_entity_poly.pdbx_seq_one_letter_code
_entity_poly.pdbx_strand_id
1 'polypeptide(L)'
;MWRNSATVSFSSKLLSYSSSSANPNYFHYASAFSIFSPNGVVDQTLSPSHQRFYCSSAVPSPSPSSGSVIKLGFLANKSDAFRPLSLKARDAVQLARHYGRCYWELSKARLSMLVVATSGTGYVLGSGNAVDLAGLCYTCAGTMMVAASANSLNQVFEINNDAKMKRTRLRPLPSGRIAIPHAVTWASSVGFAGTALLACKANMLAAGLAASNLVLYAFVYTPLKQIHPVNTWVGAVVGAIPPLLGWAAASGQISLNGLILPAALYFWQIPHFMALAYLCRDDYAAGGFEKVYQGSPLLYRMFSLADASGQRTAAVAFRNCLYLIPLGFIAYDWGVSSGWFCVESSVITLAISAAAFSFYRDRTTQKARRMFYASLLYLPVFMSGLLFHRLSDNPQCLAENPNRIVELPSFPEPVTESEEDDQKKEVRYVTAGPQGRAPVAYASIAPFPFLPVPSYVDQ
;
A
#
# COMPACT_ATOMS: atom_id res chain seq x y z
N MET A 1 9.30 16.81 12.32
CA MET A 1 7.95 16.34 12.73
C MET A 1 7.97 14.91 13.28
N TRP A 2 8.88 14.61 14.21
CA TRP A 2 8.95 13.31 14.89
C TRP A 2 9.13 13.55 16.38
N ARG A 3 8.06 13.44 17.16
CA ARG A 3 8.12 13.37 18.62
C ARG A 3 6.83 12.71 19.11
N ASN A 4 6.96 11.47 19.58
CA ASN A 4 6.45 10.99 20.87
C ASN A 4 6.50 9.47 20.92
N SER A 5 7.63 8.96 21.42
CA SER A 5 7.75 7.66 22.10
C SER A 5 9.05 7.70 22.89
N ALA A 6 8.98 8.19 24.12
CA ALA A 6 10.07 8.07 25.10
C ALA A 6 9.51 8.23 26.51
N THR A 7 9.00 7.13 27.07
CA THR A 7 8.98 6.92 28.52
C THR A 7 9.30 5.46 28.78
N VAL A 8 10.60 5.13 28.76
CA VAL A 8 11.15 3.99 29.49
C VAL A 8 12.24 4.58 30.36
N SER A 9 11.97 4.58 31.66
CA SER A 9 12.85 5.08 32.72
C SER A 9 14.12 4.23 32.79
N PHE A 10 15.28 4.90 32.78
CA PHE A 10 16.58 4.32 33.10
C PHE A 10 16.80 4.44 34.61
N SER A 11 17.18 3.34 35.27
CA SER A 11 17.95 3.42 36.51
C SER A 11 19.10 2.43 36.43
N SER A 12 20.30 2.99 36.40
CA SER A 12 21.59 2.32 36.43
C SER A 12 22.13 2.41 37.86
N LYS A 13 22.38 1.28 38.53
CA LYS A 13 23.46 1.18 39.53
C LYS A 13 24.12 -0.20 39.42
N LEU A 14 25.42 -0.13 39.17
CA LEU A 14 26.41 -1.20 39.22
C LEU A 14 26.62 -1.72 40.65
N LEU A 15 26.91 -3.02 40.81
CA LEU A 15 28.16 -3.60 41.34
C LEU A 15 27.97 -5.01 41.91
N SER A 16 28.80 -5.93 41.40
CA SER A 16 29.43 -7.12 42.03
C SER A 16 28.93 -7.65 43.38
N TYR A 17 28.60 -8.95 43.45
CA TYR A 17 29.24 -9.88 44.39
C TYR A 17 29.04 -11.37 44.03
N SER A 18 29.95 -12.17 44.57
CA SER A 18 30.29 -13.57 44.32
C SER A 18 29.29 -14.62 44.87
N SER A 19 29.28 -15.79 44.21
CA SER A 19 29.08 -17.18 44.71
C SER A 19 28.13 -17.46 45.90
N SER A 20 27.14 -18.35 45.71
CA SER A 20 27.09 -19.69 46.36
C SER A 20 25.72 -20.38 46.17
N SER A 21 25.80 -21.69 45.91
CA SER A 21 24.85 -22.78 46.14
C SER A 21 23.56 -22.49 46.93
N ALA A 22 22.41 -22.90 46.37
CA ALA A 22 21.54 -23.94 46.95
C ALA A 22 20.21 -24.06 46.17
N ASN A 23 20.00 -25.22 45.54
CA ASN A 23 18.68 -25.83 45.29
C ASN A 23 18.19 -26.41 46.65
N PRO A 24 16.89 -26.73 46.90
CA PRO A 24 16.12 -27.57 45.98
C PRO A 24 14.56 -27.48 46.00
N ASN A 25 13.96 -28.26 45.08
CA ASN A 25 12.65 -28.96 45.11
C ASN A 25 11.37 -28.22 44.64
N TYR A 26 10.90 -28.52 43.42
CA TYR A 26 9.84 -29.50 43.01
C TYR A 26 8.41 -29.01 43.34
N PHE A 27 7.47 -28.91 42.39
CA PHE A 27 6.88 -30.03 41.66
C PHE A 27 6.27 -29.62 40.30
N HIS A 28 6.41 -30.53 39.35
CA HIS A 28 5.74 -30.63 38.06
C HIS A 28 4.22 -30.75 38.17
N TYR A 29 3.46 -30.33 37.15
CA TYR A 29 2.56 -31.23 36.41
C TYR A 29 2.28 -30.70 35.00
N ALA A 30 2.59 -31.55 34.03
CA ALA A 30 2.21 -31.50 32.62
C ALA A 30 0.77 -32.07 32.51
N SER A 31 -0.15 -31.54 31.71
CA SER A 31 -0.37 -31.76 30.26
C SER A 31 -1.69 -32.51 29.99
N ALA A 32 -2.23 -32.26 28.80
CA ALA A 32 -3.29 -32.97 28.06
C ALA A 32 -4.75 -32.57 28.38
N PHE A 33 -5.47 -31.90 27.46
CA PHE A 33 -6.23 -32.46 26.31
C PHE A 33 -7.33 -33.43 26.82
N SER A 34 -8.62 -33.36 26.48
CA SER A 34 -9.36 -32.79 25.35
C SER A 34 -10.86 -33.12 25.49
N ILE A 35 -11.72 -32.33 24.79
CA ILE A 35 -12.89 -32.79 23.99
C ILE A 35 -14.23 -33.14 24.69
N PHE A 36 -15.27 -32.48 24.16
CA PHE A 36 -16.72 -32.80 24.09
C PHE A 36 -17.72 -32.33 25.18
N SER A 37 -18.49 -31.30 24.80
CA SER A 37 -19.95 -31.13 25.01
C SER A 37 -20.76 -32.31 24.40
N PRO A 38 -22.09 -32.49 24.62
CA PRO A 38 -23.08 -31.49 25.09
C PRO A 38 -24.14 -31.97 26.10
N ASN A 39 -24.77 -30.97 26.72
CA ASN A 39 -26.16 -30.84 27.18
C ASN A 39 -27.08 -32.09 27.10
N GLY A 40 -27.47 -32.58 28.27
CA GLY A 40 -28.69 -33.35 28.50
C GLY A 40 -29.51 -32.67 29.60
N VAL A 41 -30.69 -32.19 29.22
CA VAL A 41 -31.73 -31.57 30.04
C VAL A 41 -32.37 -32.61 30.96
N VAL A 42 -32.50 -32.34 32.26
CA VAL A 42 -33.67 -32.73 33.08
C VAL A 42 -33.84 -31.71 34.21
N ASP A 43 -34.98 -31.02 34.20
CA ASP A 43 -35.57 -30.29 35.32
C ASP A 43 -35.92 -31.24 36.47
N GLN A 44 -35.48 -30.91 37.69
CA GLN A 44 -36.23 -31.27 38.90
C GLN A 44 -36.23 -30.10 39.87
N THR A 45 -37.39 -29.46 39.92
CA THR A 45 -37.89 -28.64 41.02
C THR A 45 -38.10 -29.53 42.25
N LEU A 46 -37.66 -29.07 43.43
CA LEU A 46 -38.42 -29.14 44.70
C LEU A 46 -37.66 -28.42 45.84
N SER A 47 -38.37 -27.44 46.39
CA SER A 47 -38.21 -26.64 47.61
C SER A 47 -38.19 -27.50 48.91
N PRO A 48 -38.21 -26.96 50.15
CA PRO A 48 -37.66 -25.73 50.72
C PRO A 48 -36.86 -25.97 52.04
N SER A 49 -36.43 -24.87 52.65
CA SER A 49 -36.38 -24.62 54.11
C SER A 49 -35.17 -25.09 54.92
N HIS A 50 -34.35 -24.11 55.32
CA HIS A 50 -33.99 -23.93 56.73
C HIS A 50 -33.67 -22.45 57.01
N GLN A 51 -34.56 -21.80 57.77
CA GLN A 51 -34.30 -20.54 58.47
C GLN A 51 -33.39 -20.82 59.70
N ARG A 52 -32.51 -19.87 60.06
CA ARG A 52 -32.56 -19.11 61.33
C ARG A 52 -31.27 -18.35 61.72
N PHE A 53 -31.50 -17.08 62.13
CA PHE A 53 -30.83 -16.22 63.15
C PHE A 53 -29.34 -15.87 63.00
N TYR A 54 -28.89 -14.60 63.11
CA TYR A 54 -29.05 -13.66 64.24
C TYR A 54 -28.87 -12.15 63.90
N CYS A 55 -29.55 -11.30 64.71
CA CYS A 55 -29.32 -9.92 65.23
C CYS A 55 -28.59 -8.85 64.38
N SER A 56 -29.11 -7.63 64.11
CA SER A 56 -29.80 -6.57 64.90
C SER A 56 -28.89 -5.65 65.73
N SER A 57 -28.89 -4.35 65.39
CA SER A 57 -28.71 -3.12 66.20
C SER A 57 -28.59 -1.92 65.22
N ALA A 58 -29.64 -1.14 64.87
CA ALA A 58 -30.31 -0.04 65.61
C ALA A 58 -29.36 1.18 65.84
N VAL A 59 -29.63 2.43 65.41
CA VAL A 59 -30.52 3.51 65.98
C VAL A 59 -30.11 4.86 65.27
N PRO A 60 -30.86 6.00 65.21
CA PRO A 60 -32.27 6.27 64.89
C PRO A 60 -32.48 7.47 63.91
N SER A 61 -33.74 7.70 63.53
CA SER A 61 -34.29 8.96 62.97
C SER A 61 -34.86 9.87 64.07
N PRO A 62 -35.13 11.16 63.76
CA PRO A 62 -36.21 11.88 64.44
C PRO A 62 -37.22 12.50 63.46
N SER A 63 -38.47 12.60 63.92
CA SER A 63 -39.60 13.37 63.39
C SER A 63 -40.41 13.90 64.61
N PRO A 64 -41.51 14.67 64.50
CA PRO A 64 -42.08 15.48 63.41
C PRO A 64 -42.53 16.91 63.87
N SER A 65 -43.02 17.77 62.96
CA SER A 65 -44.27 18.55 63.18
C SER A 65 -44.70 19.41 61.97
N SER A 66 -45.94 19.15 61.55
CA SER A 66 -47.02 19.99 61.00
C SER A 66 -46.74 21.26 60.18
N GLY A 67 -47.32 21.30 58.98
CA GLY A 67 -47.62 22.55 58.28
C GLY A 67 -47.94 22.36 56.79
N SER A 68 -49.24 22.28 56.48
CA SER A 68 -49.86 22.43 55.15
C SER A 68 -49.13 23.41 54.20
N VAL A 69 -48.97 23.04 52.92
CA VAL A 69 -49.64 23.68 51.76
C VAL A 69 -49.11 23.05 50.47
N ILE A 70 -50.03 22.45 49.72
CA ILE A 70 -49.87 22.08 48.32
C ILE A 70 -49.56 23.34 47.51
N LYS A 71 -48.36 23.44 46.92
CA LYS A 71 -48.11 24.31 45.77
C LYS A 71 -47.74 23.46 44.58
N LEU A 72 -48.79 23.09 43.86
CA LEU A 72 -48.78 22.64 42.48
C LEU A 72 -48.10 23.72 41.64
N GLY A 73 -46.79 23.60 41.47
CA GLY A 73 -45.96 24.47 40.65
C GLY A 73 -45.15 23.61 39.70
N PHE A 74 -45.82 23.03 38.70
CA PHE A 74 -45.17 22.44 37.54
C PHE A 74 -44.55 23.58 36.71
N LEU A 75 -43.49 24.21 37.23
CA LEU A 75 -42.52 24.89 36.39
C LEU A 75 -41.74 23.79 35.69
N ALA A 76 -42.29 23.30 34.59
CA ALA A 76 -41.54 22.55 33.60
C ALA A 76 -40.37 23.45 33.19
N ASN A 77 -39.21 23.15 33.76
CA ASN A 77 -38.00 23.87 33.51
C ASN A 77 -37.70 23.71 32.01
N LYS A 78 -37.79 24.79 31.25
CA LYS A 78 -37.56 24.80 29.78
C LYS A 78 -36.15 24.29 29.42
N SER A 79 -35.27 24.12 30.42
CA SER A 79 -33.95 23.49 30.35
C SER A 79 -33.95 21.97 30.24
N ASP A 80 -35.00 21.25 30.65
CA ASP A 80 -35.02 19.77 30.60
C ASP A 80 -35.45 19.22 29.24
N ALA A 81 -36.08 20.02 28.38
CA ALA A 81 -36.31 19.66 26.97
C ALA A 81 -35.04 19.77 26.10
N PHE A 82 -34.05 20.56 26.55
CA PHE A 82 -32.77 20.76 25.84
C PHE A 82 -31.72 19.68 26.19
N ARG A 83 -31.85 19.02 27.35
CA ARG A 83 -31.00 17.91 27.79
C ARG A 83 -31.08 16.63 26.94
N PRO A 84 -32.26 16.09 26.55
CA PRO A 84 -32.34 14.86 25.75
C PRO A 84 -31.79 15.05 24.34
N LEU A 85 -31.93 16.25 23.76
CA LEU A 85 -31.35 16.58 22.46
C LEU A 85 -29.82 16.67 22.54
N SER A 86 -29.29 17.30 23.59
CA SER A 86 -27.85 17.39 23.83
C SER A 86 -27.20 16.04 24.12
N LEU A 87 -27.90 15.10 24.77
CA LEU A 87 -27.40 13.75 25.03
C LEU A 87 -27.35 12.92 23.74
N LYS A 88 -28.43 12.92 22.94
CA LYS A 88 -28.45 12.25 21.62
C LYS A 88 -27.39 12.81 20.66
N ALA A 89 -27.16 14.13 20.67
CA ALA A 89 -26.10 14.75 19.87
C ALA A 89 -24.71 14.30 20.32
N ARG A 90 -24.47 14.16 21.64
CA ARG A 90 -23.20 13.64 22.17
C ARG A 90 -22.98 12.18 21.77
N ASP A 91 -24.03 11.35 21.83
CA ASP A 91 -23.96 9.93 21.44
C ASP A 91 -23.71 9.76 19.95
N ALA A 92 -24.38 10.56 19.11
CA ALA A 92 -24.14 10.57 17.66
C ALA A 92 -22.70 11.00 17.32
N VAL A 93 -22.18 12.03 18.00
CA VAL A 93 -20.79 12.48 17.84
C VAL A 93 -19.80 11.40 18.30
N GLN A 94 -20.09 10.68 19.39
CA GLN A 94 -19.25 9.58 19.87
C GLN A 94 -19.26 8.41 18.89
N LEU A 95 -20.42 8.05 18.34
CA LEU A 95 -20.56 7.00 17.34
C LEU A 95 -19.83 7.35 16.04
N ALA A 96 -19.98 8.59 15.57
CA ALA A 96 -19.27 9.09 14.39
C ALA A 96 -17.75 9.09 14.61
N ARG A 97 -17.28 9.49 15.80
CA ARG A 97 -15.85 9.42 16.16
C ARG A 97 -15.35 7.98 16.23
N HIS A 98 -16.14 7.05 16.75
CA HIS A 98 -15.81 5.63 16.81
C HIS A 98 -15.63 5.06 15.40
N TYR A 99 -16.64 5.19 14.53
CA TYR A 99 -16.55 4.68 13.16
C TYR A 99 -15.51 5.43 12.33
N GLY A 100 -15.35 6.74 12.50
CA GLY A 100 -14.30 7.51 11.84
C GLY A 100 -12.89 6.99 12.16
N ARG A 101 -12.63 6.62 13.42
CA ARG A 101 -11.37 5.97 13.81
C ARG A 101 -11.24 4.57 13.20
N CYS A 102 -12.31 3.78 13.23
CA CYS A 102 -12.32 2.45 12.61
C CYS A 102 -12.02 2.53 11.11
N TYR A 103 -12.63 3.46 10.37
CA TYR A 103 -12.37 3.66 8.95
C TYR A 103 -10.96 4.17 8.69
N TRP A 104 -10.47 5.12 9.48
CA TRP A 104 -9.09 5.59 9.37
C TRP A 104 -8.06 4.45 9.50
N GLU A 105 -8.30 3.55 10.46
CA GLU A 105 -7.46 2.37 10.68
C GLU A 105 -7.65 1.29 9.59
N LEU A 106 -8.89 1.04 9.15
CA LEU A 106 -9.20 0.09 8.07
C LEU A 106 -8.53 0.51 6.75
N SER A 107 -8.63 1.79 6.40
CA SER A 107 -8.04 2.38 5.20
C SER A 107 -6.52 2.48 5.25
N LYS A 108 -5.89 2.20 6.41
CA LYS A 108 -4.47 2.45 6.68
C LYS A 108 -4.04 3.83 6.17
N ALA A 109 -4.79 4.88 6.54
CA ALA A 109 -4.73 6.19 5.89
C ALA A 109 -3.31 6.74 5.70
N ARG A 110 -2.42 6.56 6.69
CA ARG A 110 -1.01 6.99 6.62
C ARG A 110 -0.22 6.31 5.50
N LEU A 111 -0.45 5.01 5.29
CA LEU A 111 0.18 4.26 4.20
C LEU A 111 -0.44 4.65 2.85
N SER A 112 -1.76 4.82 2.82
CA SER A 112 -2.49 5.25 1.63
C SER A 112 -2.10 6.66 1.17
N MET A 113 -1.69 7.56 2.08
CA MET A 113 -1.13 8.87 1.72
C MET A 113 0.13 8.76 0.87
N LEU A 114 1.00 7.78 1.13
CA LEU A 114 2.19 7.57 0.30
C LEU A 114 1.82 7.10 -1.10
N VAL A 115 0.82 6.22 -1.21
CA VAL A 115 0.25 5.77 -2.50
C VAL A 115 -0.36 6.93 -3.28
N VAL A 116 -1.04 7.84 -2.58
CA VAL A 116 -1.62 9.04 -3.19
C VAL A 116 -0.52 10.01 -3.61
N ALA A 117 0.55 10.17 -2.82
CA ALA A 117 1.68 11.01 -3.19
C ALA A 117 2.41 10.49 -4.44
N THR A 118 2.60 9.17 -4.57
CA THR A 118 3.21 8.59 -5.78
C THR A 118 2.30 8.73 -7.00
N SER A 119 0.99 8.54 -6.83
CA SER A 119 0.01 8.79 -7.89
C SER A 119 -0.03 10.26 -8.30
N GLY A 120 -0.08 11.19 -7.36
CA GLY A 120 -0.03 12.63 -7.64
C GLY A 120 1.27 13.04 -8.34
N THR A 121 2.40 12.45 -7.95
CA THR A 121 3.68 12.67 -8.65
C THR A 121 3.61 12.17 -10.09
N GLY A 122 3.05 10.99 -10.32
CA GLY A 122 2.79 10.48 -11.67
C GLY A 122 1.89 11.40 -12.49
N TYR A 123 0.83 11.94 -11.88
CA TYR A 123 -0.08 12.90 -12.52
C TYR A 123 0.63 14.18 -12.93
N VAL A 124 1.45 14.75 -12.03
CA VAL A 124 2.24 15.93 -12.37
C VAL A 124 3.18 15.60 -13.52
N LEU A 125 3.93 14.49 -13.47
CA LEU A 125 4.85 14.12 -14.55
C LEU A 125 4.16 13.90 -15.90
N GLY A 126 2.97 13.32 -15.91
CA GLY A 126 2.17 13.11 -17.12
C GLY A 126 1.37 14.33 -17.60
N SER A 127 1.37 15.41 -16.82
CA SER A 127 0.76 16.68 -17.24
C SER A 127 1.62 17.34 -18.33
N GLY A 128 1.07 18.31 -19.07
CA GLY A 128 1.85 19.19 -19.93
C GLY A 128 2.45 20.37 -19.16
N ASN A 129 2.68 21.50 -19.86
CA ASN A 129 3.15 22.75 -19.26
C ASN A 129 2.29 23.24 -18.08
N ALA A 130 0.97 23.06 -18.16
CA ALA A 130 0.04 23.38 -17.09
C ALA A 130 -0.43 22.11 -16.39
N VAL A 131 -0.36 22.10 -15.06
CA VAL A 131 -0.96 21.06 -14.24
C VAL A 131 -2.39 21.45 -13.92
N ASP A 132 -3.35 20.63 -14.34
CA ASP A 132 -4.74 20.79 -13.89
C ASP A 132 -4.85 20.39 -12.42
N LEU A 133 -4.87 21.40 -11.55
CA LEU A 133 -5.01 21.22 -10.10
C LEU A 133 -6.31 20.51 -9.72
N ALA A 134 -7.40 20.76 -10.46
CA ALA A 134 -8.67 20.10 -10.18
C ALA A 134 -8.58 18.61 -10.50
N GLY A 135 -8.08 18.26 -11.70
CA GLY A 135 -7.80 16.89 -12.10
C GLY A 135 -6.82 16.16 -11.18
N LEU A 136 -5.77 16.84 -10.70
CA LEU A 136 -4.85 16.31 -9.70
C LEU A 136 -5.58 15.97 -8.39
N CYS A 137 -6.42 16.89 -7.89
CA CYS A 137 -7.20 16.68 -6.67
C CYS A 137 -8.19 15.50 -6.82
N TYR A 138 -8.90 15.41 -7.95
CA TYR A 138 -9.82 14.30 -8.21
C TYR A 138 -9.07 12.96 -8.33
N THR A 139 -7.93 12.95 -9.01
CA THR A 139 -7.06 11.77 -9.11
C THR A 139 -6.57 11.31 -7.74
N CYS A 140 -6.11 12.24 -6.90
CA CYS A 140 -5.66 11.94 -5.54
C CYS A 140 -6.80 11.42 -4.67
N ALA A 141 -7.98 12.04 -4.74
CA ALA A 141 -9.16 11.63 -3.99
C ALA A 141 -9.63 10.22 -4.42
N GLY A 142 -9.77 9.99 -5.72
CA GLY A 142 -10.15 8.68 -6.25
C GLY A 142 -9.14 7.58 -5.90
N THR A 143 -7.85 7.88 -6.03
CA THR A 143 -6.77 6.95 -5.62
C THR A 143 -6.82 6.65 -4.12
N MET A 144 -7.06 7.66 -3.27
CA MET A 144 -7.20 7.46 -1.82
C MET A 144 -8.37 6.53 -1.50
N MET A 145 -9.52 6.72 -2.15
CA MET A 145 -10.71 5.90 -1.95
C MET A 145 -10.47 4.44 -2.37
N VAL A 146 -9.88 4.23 -3.55
CA VAL A 146 -9.56 2.88 -4.03
C VAL A 146 -8.51 2.21 -3.14
N ALA A 147 -7.47 2.95 -2.71
CA ALA A 147 -6.48 2.44 -1.76
C ALA A 147 -7.08 2.12 -0.38
N ALA A 148 -8.02 2.94 0.09
CA ALA A 148 -8.77 2.70 1.32
C ALA A 148 -9.61 1.42 1.23
N SER A 149 -10.26 1.19 0.10
CA SER A 149 -10.99 -0.05 -0.19
C SER A 149 -10.07 -1.27 -0.17
N ALA A 150 -8.97 -1.21 -0.92
CA ALA A 150 -7.98 -2.29 -1.02
C ALA A 150 -7.41 -2.68 0.34
N ASN A 151 -7.04 -1.69 1.17
CA ASN A 151 -6.53 -1.92 2.51
C ASN A 151 -7.59 -2.48 3.47
N SER A 152 -8.84 -2.06 3.33
CA SER A 152 -9.95 -2.57 4.14
C SER A 152 -10.23 -4.03 3.81
N LEU A 153 -10.31 -4.39 2.52
CA LEU A 153 -10.47 -5.78 2.07
C LEU A 153 -9.28 -6.66 2.48
N ASN A 154 -8.04 -6.15 2.40
CA ASN A 154 -6.88 -6.86 2.91
C ASN A 154 -7.03 -7.21 4.41
N GLN A 155 -7.53 -6.28 5.23
CA GLN A 155 -7.78 -6.57 6.66
C GLN A 155 -8.90 -7.59 6.86
N VAL A 156 -9.92 -7.60 5.99
CA VAL A 156 -10.99 -8.62 6.00
C VAL A 156 -10.43 -10.02 5.68
N PHE A 157 -9.52 -10.14 4.71
CA PHE A 157 -8.89 -11.43 4.40
C PHE A 157 -7.87 -11.89 5.44
N GLU A 158 -7.24 -10.96 6.17
CA GLU A 158 -6.18 -11.26 7.13
C GLU A 158 -6.64 -11.34 8.60
N ILE A 159 -7.94 -11.34 8.91
CA ILE A 159 -8.47 -11.30 10.30
C ILE A 159 -7.80 -12.32 11.22
N ASN A 160 -7.75 -13.59 10.81
CA ASN A 160 -7.20 -14.69 11.62
C ASN A 160 -5.68 -14.57 11.83
N ASN A 161 -4.96 -14.06 10.83
CA ASN A 161 -3.52 -13.88 10.91
C ASN A 161 -3.19 -12.66 11.77
N ASP A 162 -3.93 -11.56 11.58
CA ASP A 162 -3.77 -10.34 12.36
C ASP A 162 -4.05 -10.54 13.86
N ALA A 163 -5.01 -11.41 14.20
CA ALA A 163 -5.31 -11.76 15.59
C ALA A 163 -4.11 -12.37 16.36
N LYS A 164 -3.19 -13.04 15.64
CA LYS A 164 -2.04 -13.74 16.22
C LYS A 164 -0.81 -12.83 16.38
N MET A 165 -0.74 -11.71 15.68
CA MET A 165 0.45 -10.84 15.67
C MET A 165 0.33 -9.70 16.69
N LYS A 166 1.34 -9.52 17.54
CA LYS A 166 1.38 -8.46 18.58
C LYS A 166 1.07 -7.06 18.03
N ARG A 167 1.54 -6.77 16.81
CA ARG A 167 1.38 -5.47 16.15
C ARG A 167 -0.03 -5.23 15.58
N THR A 168 -0.76 -6.28 15.21
CA THR A 168 -2.01 -6.14 14.42
C THR A 168 -3.24 -6.70 15.11
N ARG A 169 -3.09 -7.40 16.25
CA ARG A 169 -4.19 -7.93 17.06
C ARG A 169 -5.19 -6.87 17.57
N LEU A 170 -4.79 -5.60 17.65
CA LEU A 170 -5.65 -4.50 18.08
C LEU A 170 -6.38 -3.80 16.92
N ARG A 171 -6.22 -4.26 15.67
CA ARG A 171 -6.92 -3.69 14.50
C ARG A 171 -8.44 -3.82 14.64
N PRO A 172 -9.24 -2.99 13.93
CA PRO A 172 -10.69 -2.91 14.12
C PRO A 172 -11.43 -4.25 13.99
N LEU A 173 -11.01 -5.08 13.02
CA LEU A 173 -11.66 -6.38 12.76
C LEU A 173 -11.25 -7.48 13.77
N PRO A 174 -9.96 -7.78 14.01
CA PRO A 174 -9.55 -8.75 15.03
C PRO A 174 -10.01 -8.40 16.46
N SER A 175 -10.11 -7.11 16.78
CA SER A 175 -10.58 -6.63 18.09
C SER A 175 -12.12 -6.58 18.23
N GLY A 176 -12.87 -6.89 17.17
CA GLY A 176 -14.34 -6.87 17.18
C GLY A 176 -14.96 -5.46 17.26
N ARG A 177 -14.20 -4.38 17.03
CA ARG A 177 -14.69 -2.99 17.08
C ARG A 177 -15.63 -2.64 15.92
N ILE A 178 -15.57 -3.40 14.83
CA ILE A 178 -16.46 -3.30 13.67
C ILE A 178 -16.80 -4.69 13.15
N ALA A 179 -18.06 -4.89 12.75
CA ALA A 179 -18.52 -6.16 12.18
C ALA A 179 -17.95 -6.38 10.77
N ILE A 180 -17.70 -7.64 10.40
CA ILE A 180 -17.17 -8.02 9.07
C ILE A 180 -18.06 -7.52 7.92
N PRO A 181 -19.40 -7.72 7.94
CA PRO A 181 -20.26 -7.25 6.86
C PRO A 181 -20.18 -5.72 6.68
N HIS A 182 -20.10 -4.98 7.79
CA HIS A 182 -19.97 -3.51 7.77
C HIS A 182 -18.65 -3.08 7.09
N ALA A 183 -17.52 -3.71 7.46
CA ALA A 183 -16.24 -3.41 6.83
C ALA A 183 -16.22 -3.74 5.33
N VAL A 184 -16.86 -4.83 4.92
CA VAL A 184 -16.98 -5.22 3.50
C VAL A 184 -17.87 -4.22 2.75
N THR A 185 -19.03 -3.85 3.28
CA THR A 185 -19.90 -2.84 2.65
C THR A 185 -19.17 -1.51 2.50
N TRP A 186 -18.50 -1.03 3.56
CA TRP A 186 -17.66 0.16 3.50
C TRP A 186 -16.60 0.07 2.40
N ALA A 187 -15.83 -1.03 2.37
CA ALA A 187 -14.77 -1.20 1.40
C ALA A 187 -15.31 -1.22 -0.04
N SER A 188 -16.39 -1.96 -0.30
CA SER A 188 -17.03 -2.02 -1.62
C SER A 188 -17.60 -0.67 -2.04
N SER A 189 -18.30 0.03 -1.15
CA SER A 189 -18.88 1.36 -1.45
C SER A 189 -17.80 2.39 -1.77
N VAL A 190 -16.73 2.46 -0.98
CA VAL A 190 -15.65 3.43 -1.21
C VAL A 190 -14.82 3.06 -2.45
N GLY A 191 -14.60 1.76 -2.71
CA GLY A 191 -13.92 1.29 -3.90
C GLY A 191 -14.68 1.62 -5.18
N PHE A 192 -16.00 1.38 -5.19
CA PHE A 192 -16.87 1.76 -6.29
C PHE A 192 -16.91 3.28 -6.50
N ALA A 193 -17.13 4.04 -5.43
CA ALA A 193 -17.19 5.50 -5.50
C ALA A 193 -15.85 6.11 -5.96
N GLY A 194 -14.71 5.59 -5.49
CA GLY A 194 -13.39 6.04 -5.92
C GLY A 194 -13.10 5.75 -7.39
N THR A 195 -13.47 4.55 -7.85
CA THR A 195 -13.33 4.15 -9.26
C THR A 195 -14.25 4.99 -10.17
N ALA A 196 -15.50 5.21 -9.76
CA ALA A 196 -16.45 6.06 -10.47
C ALA A 196 -15.97 7.52 -10.54
N LEU A 197 -15.42 8.04 -9.44
CA LEU A 197 -14.82 9.38 -9.42
C LEU A 197 -13.70 9.51 -10.46
N LEU A 198 -12.81 8.53 -10.53
CA LEU A 198 -11.74 8.51 -11.55
C LEU A 198 -12.31 8.41 -12.97
N ALA A 199 -13.35 7.60 -13.20
CA ALA A 199 -13.97 7.45 -14.51
C ALA A 199 -14.61 8.76 -14.99
N CYS A 200 -15.26 9.50 -14.08
CA CYS A 200 -15.97 10.74 -14.41
C CYS A 200 -15.07 11.99 -14.44
N LYS A 201 -14.02 12.05 -13.62
CA LYS A 201 -13.21 13.26 -13.43
C LYS A 201 -11.79 13.16 -13.97
N ALA A 202 -11.25 11.95 -14.15
CA ALA A 202 -9.96 11.75 -14.79
C ALA A 202 -10.17 11.16 -16.19
N ASN A 203 -10.30 9.84 -16.30
CA ASN A 203 -10.64 9.12 -17.54
C ASN A 203 -10.86 7.62 -17.26
N MET A 204 -11.34 6.91 -18.28
CA MET A 204 -11.63 5.47 -18.19
C MET A 204 -10.37 4.62 -18.01
N LEU A 205 -9.23 5.05 -18.56
CA LEU A 205 -7.94 4.37 -18.44
C LEU A 205 -7.48 4.34 -16.97
N ALA A 206 -7.49 5.49 -16.29
CA ALA A 206 -7.14 5.62 -14.89
C ALA A 206 -8.11 4.83 -13.99
N ALA A 207 -9.41 4.88 -14.27
CA ALA A 207 -10.41 4.10 -13.56
C ALA A 207 -10.17 2.58 -13.73
N GLY A 208 -9.87 2.13 -14.94
CA GLY A 208 -9.53 0.73 -15.23
C GLY A 208 -8.28 0.27 -14.49
N LEU A 209 -7.23 1.10 -14.46
CA LEU A 209 -6.02 0.83 -13.67
C LEU A 209 -6.33 0.76 -12.16
N ALA A 210 -7.19 1.65 -11.65
CA ALA A 210 -7.58 1.67 -10.25
C ALA A 210 -8.34 0.40 -9.85
N ALA A 211 -9.37 0.05 -10.63
CA ALA A 211 -10.18 -1.14 -10.42
C ALA A 211 -9.34 -2.42 -10.53
N SER A 212 -8.48 -2.50 -11.55
CA SER A 212 -7.58 -3.64 -11.74
C SER A 212 -6.59 -3.76 -10.57
N ASN A 213 -6.05 -2.65 -10.07
CA ASN A 213 -5.14 -2.66 -8.93
C ASN A 213 -5.85 -3.05 -7.62
N LEU A 214 -7.11 -2.62 -7.44
CA LEU A 214 -7.94 -3.05 -6.31
C LEU A 214 -8.10 -4.58 -6.32
N VAL A 215 -8.45 -5.14 -7.48
CA VAL A 215 -8.61 -6.59 -7.65
C VAL A 215 -7.28 -7.32 -7.42
N LEU A 216 -6.21 -6.84 -8.06
CA LEU A 216 -4.87 -7.40 -7.93
C LEU A 216 -4.39 -7.37 -6.47
N TYR A 217 -4.63 -6.30 -5.73
CA TYR A 217 -4.23 -6.21 -4.33
C TYR A 217 -5.05 -7.15 -3.43
N ALA A 218 -6.37 -7.01 -3.47
CA ALA A 218 -7.26 -7.64 -2.51
C ALA A 218 -7.42 -9.15 -2.77
N PHE A 219 -7.58 -9.55 -4.04
CA PHE A 219 -7.96 -10.93 -4.38
C PHE A 219 -6.82 -11.77 -4.93
N VAL A 220 -5.74 -11.15 -5.45
CA VAL A 220 -4.59 -11.90 -5.96
C VAL A 220 -3.44 -11.84 -4.96
N TYR A 221 -2.93 -10.65 -4.66
CA TYR A 221 -1.76 -10.46 -3.80
C TYR A 221 -2.01 -10.88 -2.35
N THR A 222 -3.15 -10.49 -1.76
CA THR A 222 -3.43 -10.78 -0.34
C THR A 222 -3.50 -12.29 -0.05
N PRO A 223 -4.20 -13.12 -0.85
CA PRO A 223 -4.12 -14.57 -0.71
C PRO A 223 -2.73 -15.14 -1.08
N LEU A 224 -2.10 -14.63 -2.15
CA LEU A 224 -0.80 -15.11 -2.61
C LEU A 224 0.30 -14.95 -1.55
N LYS A 225 0.24 -13.89 -0.74
CA LYS A 225 1.11 -13.67 0.42
C LYS A 225 1.09 -14.82 1.43
N GLN A 226 0.01 -15.60 1.46
CA GLN A 226 -0.11 -16.77 2.31
C GLN A 226 0.30 -18.06 1.59
N ILE A 227 0.55 -18.05 0.29
CA ILE A 227 0.73 -19.27 -0.50
C ILE A 227 2.17 -19.39 -1.01
N HIS A 228 2.73 -18.31 -1.59
CA HIS A 228 3.95 -18.41 -2.38
C HIS A 228 4.91 -17.22 -2.14
N PRO A 229 6.24 -17.43 -2.10
CA PRO A 229 7.23 -16.36 -1.92
C PRO A 229 7.23 -15.31 -3.05
N VAL A 230 6.67 -15.63 -4.22
CA VAL A 230 6.48 -14.70 -5.35
C VAL A 230 5.60 -13.49 -4.98
N ASN A 231 4.88 -13.55 -3.86
CA ASN A 231 4.08 -12.43 -3.36
C ASN A 231 4.84 -11.09 -3.33
N THR A 232 6.14 -11.09 -3.05
CA THR A 232 6.93 -9.84 -2.98
C THR A 232 6.98 -9.14 -4.34
N TRP A 233 7.14 -9.90 -5.43
CA TRP A 233 7.18 -9.34 -6.79
C TRP A 233 5.81 -8.92 -7.27
N VAL A 234 4.76 -9.70 -6.98
CA VAL A 234 3.38 -9.32 -7.30
C VAL A 234 2.97 -8.08 -6.52
N GLY A 235 3.37 -7.98 -5.24
CA GLY A 235 3.17 -6.79 -4.42
C GLY A 235 3.89 -5.56 -4.98
N ALA A 236 5.08 -5.74 -5.57
CA ALA A 236 5.79 -4.66 -6.25
C ALA A 236 5.05 -4.17 -7.50
N VAL A 237 4.37 -5.05 -8.25
CA VAL A 237 3.49 -4.65 -9.36
C VAL A 237 2.34 -3.80 -8.85
N VAL A 238 1.65 -4.23 -7.78
CA VAL A 238 0.58 -3.44 -7.15
C VAL A 238 1.10 -2.05 -6.77
N GLY A 239 2.29 -1.98 -6.17
CA GLY A 239 2.89 -0.72 -5.73
C GLY A 239 3.31 0.21 -6.87
N ALA A 240 3.56 -0.34 -8.07
CA ALA A 240 3.96 0.42 -9.26
C ALA A 240 2.77 0.97 -10.07
N ILE A 241 1.56 0.42 -9.91
CA ILE A 241 0.37 0.89 -10.64
C ILE A 241 -0.07 2.32 -10.23
N PRO A 242 -0.06 2.74 -8.95
CA PRO A 242 -0.50 4.08 -8.55
C PRO A 242 0.17 5.27 -9.28
N PRO A 243 1.52 5.35 -9.43
CA PRO A 243 2.13 6.39 -10.24
C PRO A 243 1.77 6.28 -11.73
N LEU A 244 1.61 5.06 -12.26
CA LEU A 244 1.19 4.86 -13.65
C LEU A 244 -0.24 5.36 -13.87
N LEU A 245 -1.14 5.06 -12.93
CA LEU A 245 -2.51 5.58 -12.88
C LEU A 245 -2.49 7.10 -12.86
N GLY A 246 -1.62 7.69 -12.04
CA GLY A 246 -1.42 9.14 -11.99
C GLY A 246 -1.08 9.72 -13.36
N TRP A 247 -0.04 9.17 -14.01
CA TRP A 247 0.36 9.58 -15.35
C TRP A 247 -0.80 9.46 -16.35
N ALA A 248 -1.41 8.28 -16.41
CA ALA A 248 -2.56 7.98 -17.25
C ALA A 248 -3.75 8.92 -17.03
N ALA A 249 -3.97 9.35 -15.79
CA ALA A 249 -5.04 10.30 -15.44
C ALA A 249 -4.78 11.71 -15.99
N ALA A 250 -3.53 12.13 -16.14
CA ALA A 250 -3.17 13.43 -16.70
C ALA A 250 -3.04 13.40 -18.23
N SER A 251 -2.37 12.39 -18.77
CA SER A 251 -2.06 12.30 -20.21
C SER A 251 -3.15 11.63 -21.04
N GLY A 252 -4.06 10.88 -20.42
CA GLY A 252 -5.04 10.04 -21.11
C GLY A 252 -4.45 8.76 -21.75
N GLN A 253 -3.15 8.52 -21.64
CA GLN A 253 -2.45 7.41 -22.29
C GLN A 253 -1.27 6.87 -21.47
N ILE A 254 -0.91 5.61 -21.71
CA ILE A 254 0.32 5.01 -21.16
C ILE A 254 1.43 5.20 -22.20
N SER A 255 2.50 5.88 -21.79
CA SER A 255 3.71 6.08 -22.61
C SER A 255 4.93 5.46 -21.93
N LEU A 256 6.02 5.25 -22.67
CA LEU A 256 7.28 4.78 -22.10
C LEU A 256 7.80 5.74 -21.03
N ASN A 257 7.66 7.04 -21.24
CA ASN A 257 8.00 8.09 -20.27
C ASN A 257 7.23 7.90 -18.95
N GLY A 258 5.95 7.53 -19.05
CA GLY A 258 5.10 7.24 -17.90
C GLY A 258 5.47 5.98 -17.11
N LEU A 259 6.37 5.14 -17.62
CA LEU A 259 6.84 3.93 -16.94
C LEU A 259 8.06 4.16 -16.05
N ILE A 260 8.74 5.31 -16.13
CA ILE A 260 9.95 5.59 -15.33
C ILE A 260 9.66 5.54 -13.83
N LEU A 261 8.65 6.29 -13.36
CA LEU A 261 8.29 6.33 -11.94
C LEU A 261 7.69 4.99 -11.44
N PRO A 262 6.79 4.31 -12.18
CA PRO A 262 6.38 2.95 -11.87
C PRO A 262 7.55 1.96 -11.75
N ALA A 263 8.51 1.99 -12.69
CA ALA A 263 9.69 1.14 -12.65
C ALA A 263 10.56 1.46 -11.42
N ALA A 264 10.76 2.74 -11.11
CA ALA A 264 11.46 3.17 -9.91
C ALA A 264 10.80 2.61 -8.64
N LEU A 265 9.46 2.69 -8.51
CA LEU A 265 8.75 2.10 -7.38
C LEU A 265 8.86 0.58 -7.34
N TYR A 266 8.71 -0.09 -8.48
CA TYR A 266 8.81 -1.54 -8.57
C TYR A 266 10.16 -2.04 -8.03
N PHE A 267 11.26 -1.52 -8.59
CA PHE A 267 12.61 -1.93 -8.20
C PHE A 267 13.00 -1.45 -6.81
N TRP A 268 12.50 -0.29 -6.35
CA TRP A 268 12.80 0.23 -5.01
C TRP A 268 12.09 -0.54 -3.88
N GLN A 269 10.88 -1.04 -4.11
CA GLN A 269 10.11 -1.74 -3.08
C GLN A 269 10.75 -3.07 -2.68
N ILE A 270 11.37 -3.78 -3.61
CA ILE A 270 12.02 -5.06 -3.34
C ILE A 270 13.13 -4.95 -2.27
N PRO A 271 14.16 -4.10 -2.41
CA PRO A 271 15.19 -3.93 -1.39
C PRO A 271 14.60 -3.43 -0.06
N HIS A 272 13.61 -2.53 -0.09
CA HIS A 272 12.91 -2.08 1.11
C HIS A 272 12.25 -3.24 1.87
N PHE A 273 11.47 -4.07 1.17
CA PHE A 273 10.78 -5.22 1.75
C PHE A 273 11.74 -6.33 2.17
N MET A 274 12.81 -6.61 1.42
CA MET A 274 13.81 -7.62 1.78
C MET A 274 14.54 -7.24 3.07
N ALA A 275 14.91 -5.96 3.24
CA ALA A 275 15.51 -5.48 4.49
C ALA A 275 14.53 -5.59 5.67
N LEU A 276 13.26 -5.19 5.48
CA LEU A 276 12.24 -5.28 6.52
C LEU A 276 11.92 -6.74 6.89
N ALA A 277 11.80 -7.62 5.90
CA ALA A 277 11.52 -9.04 6.08
C ALA A 277 12.67 -9.77 6.79
N TYR A 278 13.91 -9.32 6.61
CA TYR A 278 15.05 -9.79 7.38
C TYR A 278 14.99 -9.33 8.85
N LEU A 279 14.65 -8.06 9.09
CA LEU A 279 14.56 -7.49 10.45
C LEU A 279 13.39 -8.06 11.26
N CYS A 280 12.28 -8.37 10.61
CA CYS A 280 11.05 -8.85 11.25
C CYS A 280 10.84 -10.37 11.10
N ARG A 281 11.89 -11.14 10.77
CA ARG A 281 11.78 -12.58 10.51
C ARG A 281 11.11 -13.35 11.65
N ASP A 282 11.44 -13.02 12.90
CA ASP A 282 10.91 -13.71 14.09
C ASP A 282 9.40 -13.44 14.26
N ASP A 283 8.96 -12.21 13.95
CA ASP A 283 7.54 -11.85 13.94
C ASP A 283 6.76 -12.59 12.85
N TYR A 284 7.39 -12.83 11.69
CA TYR A 284 6.75 -13.57 10.60
C TYR A 284 6.66 -15.06 10.89
N ALA A 285 7.68 -15.65 11.52
CA ALA A 285 7.61 -17.02 12.04
C ALA A 285 6.46 -17.16 13.04
N ALA A 286 6.37 -16.24 14.01
CA ALA A 286 5.29 -16.22 15.02
C ALA A 286 3.88 -15.99 14.41
N GLY A 287 3.78 -15.26 13.30
CA GLY A 287 2.52 -14.99 12.59
C GLY A 287 1.93 -16.18 11.84
N GLY A 288 2.57 -17.36 11.87
CA GLY A 288 2.11 -18.54 11.15
C GLY A 288 2.39 -18.48 9.63
N PHE A 289 3.35 -17.65 9.21
CA PHE A 289 3.91 -17.71 7.84
C PHE A 289 4.89 -18.88 7.65
N GLU A 290 5.10 -19.65 8.71
CA GLU A 290 5.76 -20.94 8.75
C GLU A 290 4.70 -22.05 8.84
N LYS A 291 4.72 -23.02 7.90
CA LYS A 291 3.86 -24.22 7.99
C LYS A 291 4.73 -25.42 8.38
N VAL A 292 4.65 -25.83 9.64
CA VAL A 292 5.22 -27.10 10.11
C VAL A 292 4.27 -28.22 9.69
N TYR A 293 4.63 -28.95 8.64
CA TYR A 293 3.99 -30.23 8.34
C TYR A 293 4.82 -31.35 8.93
N GLN A 294 4.16 -32.21 9.71
CA GLN A 294 4.74 -33.44 10.22
C GLN A 294 4.94 -34.39 9.03
N GLY A 295 6.18 -34.46 8.52
CA GLY A 295 6.58 -35.37 7.43
C GLY A 295 6.70 -34.75 6.02
N SER A 296 6.61 -33.43 5.86
CA SER A 296 6.81 -32.76 4.55
C SER A 296 7.76 -31.56 4.70
N PRO A 297 8.51 -31.18 3.65
CA PRO A 297 9.43 -30.04 3.73
C PRO A 297 8.70 -28.78 4.19
N LEU A 298 9.30 -28.11 5.17
CA LEU A 298 8.77 -26.93 5.85
C LEU A 298 8.55 -25.81 4.82
N LEU A 299 7.28 -25.46 4.54
CA LEU A 299 6.95 -24.49 3.49
C LEU A 299 6.91 -23.07 4.08
N TYR A 300 7.95 -22.31 3.79
CA TYR A 300 8.07 -20.91 4.19
C TYR A 300 7.31 -20.01 3.20
N ARG A 301 6.32 -19.25 3.68
CA ARG A 301 5.45 -18.40 2.84
C ARG A 301 6.10 -17.07 2.44
N MET A 302 7.15 -16.67 3.18
CA MET A 302 7.96 -15.48 2.89
C MET A 302 9.37 -15.84 2.47
N PHE A 303 9.89 -15.12 1.48
CA PHE A 303 11.20 -15.37 0.89
C PHE A 303 12.34 -15.30 1.92
N SER A 304 12.27 -14.38 2.88
CA SER A 304 13.29 -14.25 3.93
C SER A 304 13.29 -15.41 4.93
N LEU A 305 12.14 -16.06 5.17
CA LEU A 305 12.03 -17.21 6.05
C LEU A 305 12.61 -18.48 5.41
N ALA A 306 12.49 -18.60 4.08
CA ALA A 306 13.09 -19.68 3.31
C ALA A 306 14.64 -19.61 3.27
N ASP A 307 15.23 -18.48 3.69
CA ASP A 307 16.65 -18.20 3.63
C ASP A 307 17.21 -17.93 5.03
N ALA A 308 17.49 -19.00 5.78
CA ALA A 308 18.06 -18.92 7.12
C ALA A 308 19.37 -18.10 7.17
N SER A 309 20.14 -18.11 6.08
CA SER A 309 21.41 -17.38 5.96
C SER A 309 21.23 -15.89 5.66
N GLY A 310 20.09 -15.48 5.10
CA GLY A 310 19.83 -14.14 4.56
C GLY A 310 20.62 -13.80 3.29
N GLN A 311 21.39 -14.73 2.72
CA GLN A 311 22.23 -14.48 1.55
C GLN A 311 21.41 -14.19 0.29
N ARG A 312 20.38 -15.00 0.02
CA ARG A 312 19.48 -14.79 -1.13
C ARG A 312 18.67 -13.51 -0.95
N THR A 313 18.20 -13.25 0.26
CA THR A 313 17.47 -12.02 0.61
C THR A 313 18.32 -10.78 0.32
N ALA A 314 19.58 -10.78 0.79
CA ALA A 314 20.50 -9.67 0.56
C ALA A 314 20.96 -9.56 -0.91
N ALA A 315 21.11 -10.67 -1.61
CA ALA A 315 21.44 -10.68 -3.05
C ALA A 315 20.32 -10.08 -3.90
N VAL A 316 19.06 -10.46 -3.65
CA VAL A 316 17.89 -9.91 -4.35
C VAL A 316 17.75 -8.42 -4.07
N ALA A 317 17.93 -8.01 -2.82
CA ALA A 317 17.99 -6.61 -2.43
C ALA A 317 19.05 -5.82 -3.23
N PHE A 318 20.30 -6.30 -3.22
CA PHE A 318 21.40 -5.64 -3.92
C PHE A 318 21.18 -5.57 -5.43
N ARG A 319 20.75 -6.67 -6.06
CA ARG A 319 20.44 -6.72 -7.49
C ARG A 319 19.39 -5.70 -7.91
N ASN A 320 18.33 -5.53 -7.13
CA ASN A 320 17.29 -4.55 -7.44
C ASN A 320 17.77 -3.10 -7.27
N CYS A 321 18.67 -2.82 -6.32
CA CYS A 321 19.31 -1.50 -6.26
C CYS A 321 20.14 -1.21 -7.52
N LEU A 322 20.79 -2.22 -8.12
CA LEU A 322 21.50 -2.03 -9.38
C LEU A 322 20.57 -1.70 -10.55
N TYR A 323 19.36 -2.27 -10.57
CA TYR A 323 18.34 -1.93 -11.59
C TYR A 323 17.82 -0.49 -11.50
N LEU A 324 17.99 0.18 -10.36
CA LEU A 324 17.65 1.60 -10.23
C LEU A 324 18.66 2.51 -10.93
N ILE A 325 19.92 2.09 -11.12
CA ILE A 325 21.01 2.91 -11.66
C ILE A 325 20.66 3.49 -13.04
N PRO A 326 20.20 2.69 -14.03
CA PRO A 326 19.90 3.21 -15.35
C PRO A 326 18.68 4.15 -15.40
N LEU A 327 17.81 4.18 -14.38
CA LEU A 327 16.55 4.94 -14.45
C LEU A 327 16.78 6.45 -14.57
N GLY A 328 17.82 6.99 -13.91
CA GLY A 328 18.19 8.40 -14.03
C GLY A 328 18.62 8.79 -15.44
N PHE A 329 19.43 7.93 -16.07
CA PHE A 329 19.89 8.11 -17.44
C PHE A 329 18.74 7.98 -18.44
N ILE A 330 17.89 6.98 -18.27
CA ILE A 330 16.70 6.76 -19.11
C ILE A 330 15.75 7.95 -19.01
N ALA A 331 15.54 8.50 -17.81
CA ALA A 331 14.68 9.67 -17.61
C ALA A 331 15.20 10.93 -18.31
N TYR A 332 16.53 11.05 -18.47
CA TYR A 332 17.15 12.12 -19.25
C TYR A 332 17.04 11.87 -20.75
N ASP A 333 17.41 10.66 -21.21
CA ASP A 333 17.40 10.27 -22.63
C ASP A 333 16.00 10.36 -23.26
N TRP A 334 14.97 9.98 -22.50
CA TRP A 334 13.57 10.07 -22.94
C TRP A 334 12.96 11.48 -22.75
N GLY A 335 13.76 12.47 -22.36
CA GLY A 335 13.35 13.87 -22.29
C GLY A 335 12.35 14.20 -21.18
N VAL A 336 12.25 13.37 -20.13
CA VAL A 336 11.36 13.62 -18.99
C VAL A 336 12.00 14.57 -17.97
N SER A 337 13.34 14.52 -17.87
CA SER A 337 14.08 15.24 -16.85
C SER A 337 15.37 15.88 -17.39
N SER A 338 15.84 16.93 -16.72
CA SER A 338 17.09 17.61 -17.08
C SER A 338 18.34 16.76 -16.80
N GLY A 339 19.47 17.08 -17.45
CA GLY A 339 20.74 16.36 -17.25
C GLY A 339 21.27 16.39 -15.81
N TRP A 340 20.95 17.42 -15.02
CA TRP A 340 21.29 17.49 -13.60
C TRP A 340 20.63 16.38 -12.78
N PHE A 341 19.40 16.01 -13.12
CA PHE A 341 18.70 14.91 -12.46
C PHE A 341 19.43 13.59 -12.66
N CYS A 342 20.08 13.36 -13.80
CA CYS A 342 20.87 12.16 -14.05
C CYS A 342 22.02 12.02 -13.03
N VAL A 343 22.70 13.12 -12.71
CA VAL A 343 23.77 13.14 -11.71
C VAL A 343 23.21 12.90 -10.30
N GLU A 344 22.17 13.63 -9.92
CA GLU A 344 21.55 13.50 -8.58
C GLU A 344 20.96 12.11 -8.34
N SER A 345 20.22 11.59 -9.32
CA SER A 345 19.63 10.25 -9.28
C SER A 345 20.71 9.15 -9.25
N SER A 346 21.82 9.32 -9.96
CA SER A 346 22.96 8.41 -9.89
C SER A 346 23.58 8.41 -8.49
N VAL A 347 23.83 9.58 -7.89
CA VAL A 347 24.41 9.70 -6.55
C VAL A 347 23.53 9.00 -5.50
N ILE A 348 22.22 9.27 -5.50
CA ILE A 348 21.33 8.66 -4.51
C ILE A 348 21.14 7.16 -4.74
N THR A 349 21.15 6.71 -6.00
CA THR A 349 21.06 5.28 -6.34
C THR A 349 22.34 4.53 -5.96
N LEU A 350 23.51 5.13 -6.14
CA LEU A 350 24.76 4.59 -5.66
C LEU A 350 24.79 4.52 -4.13
N ALA A 351 24.23 5.51 -3.43
CA ALA A 351 24.15 5.50 -1.97
C ALA A 351 23.29 4.34 -1.43
N ILE A 352 22.09 4.10 -1.99
CA ILE A 352 21.26 2.94 -1.61
C ILE A 352 21.91 1.62 -2.04
N SER A 353 22.59 1.58 -3.20
CA SER A 353 23.33 0.40 -3.67
C SER A 353 24.50 0.06 -2.76
N ALA A 354 25.23 1.05 -2.25
CA ALA A 354 26.31 0.86 -1.28
C ALA A 354 25.78 0.34 0.06
N ALA A 355 24.63 0.83 0.52
CA ALA A 355 23.96 0.31 1.70
C ALA A 355 23.53 -1.16 1.51
N ALA A 356 22.97 -1.50 0.35
CA ALA A 356 22.58 -2.86 0.00
C ALA A 356 23.80 -3.79 -0.16
N PHE A 357 24.89 -3.32 -0.76
CA PHE A 357 26.15 -4.06 -0.85
C PHE A 357 26.73 -4.36 0.53
N SER A 358 26.70 -3.38 1.44
CA SER A 358 27.16 -3.60 2.82
C SER A 358 26.30 -4.63 3.55
N PHE A 359 25.00 -4.73 3.25
CA PHE A 359 24.13 -5.77 3.78
C PHE A 359 24.37 -7.14 3.12
N TYR A 360 24.66 -7.16 1.81
CA TYR A 360 25.03 -8.37 1.07
C TYR A 360 26.33 -8.99 1.59
N ARG A 361 27.35 -8.16 1.84
CA ARG A 361 28.63 -8.62 2.41
C ARG A 361 28.47 -9.10 3.84
N ASP A 362 27.91 -8.23 4.68
CA ASP A 362 27.82 -8.43 6.13
C ASP A 362 26.36 -8.36 6.59
N ARG A 363 25.71 -9.53 6.69
CA ARG A 363 24.26 -9.72 6.95
C ARG A 363 23.88 -9.50 8.41
N THR A 364 24.30 -8.38 9.01
CA THR A 364 23.95 -8.03 10.39
C THR A 364 22.64 -7.24 10.45
N THR A 365 21.93 -7.33 11.57
CA THR A 365 20.71 -6.54 11.83
C THR A 365 20.95 -5.03 11.68
N GLN A 366 22.15 -4.55 12.01
CA GLN A 366 22.51 -3.13 11.85
C GLN A 366 22.59 -2.72 10.37
N LYS A 367 23.21 -3.54 9.52
CA LYS A 367 23.33 -3.25 8.09
C LYS A 367 21.99 -3.37 7.37
N ALA A 368 21.18 -4.37 7.72
CA ALA A 368 19.79 -4.47 7.24
C ALA A 368 18.97 -3.23 7.61
N ARG A 369 19.11 -2.73 8.85
CA ARG A 369 18.45 -1.50 9.31
C ARG A 369 18.95 -0.26 8.56
N ARG A 370 20.25 -0.13 8.32
CA ARG A 370 20.82 0.96 7.51
C ARG A 370 20.25 0.96 6.10
N MET A 371 20.16 -0.21 5.47
CA MET A 371 19.57 -0.37 4.14
C MET A 371 18.07 0.00 4.13
N PHE A 372 17.31 -0.43 5.14
CA PHE A 372 15.90 -0.06 5.30
C PHE A 372 15.73 1.46 5.39
N TYR A 373 16.52 2.15 6.22
CA TYR A 373 16.45 3.62 6.30
C TYR A 373 16.92 4.31 5.02
N ALA A 374 17.96 3.79 4.35
CA ALA A 374 18.40 4.31 3.06
C ALA A 374 17.28 4.22 2.00
N SER A 375 16.53 3.11 1.98
CA SER A 375 15.38 2.97 1.10
C SER A 375 14.26 3.97 1.44
N LEU A 376 13.97 4.20 2.73
CA LEU A 376 12.98 5.20 3.15
C LEU A 376 13.34 6.63 2.71
N LEU A 377 14.63 6.97 2.68
CA LEU A 377 15.12 8.26 2.22
C LEU A 377 15.15 8.37 0.69
N TYR A 378 15.53 7.29 0.00
CA TYR A 378 15.65 7.26 -1.46
C TYR A 378 14.38 7.72 -2.16
N LEU A 379 13.22 7.14 -1.80
CA LEU A 379 11.98 7.38 -2.53
C LEU A 379 11.54 8.85 -2.55
N PRO A 380 11.39 9.55 -1.40
CA PRO A 380 10.98 10.95 -1.42
C PRO A 380 11.98 11.84 -2.15
N VAL A 381 13.29 11.60 -1.98
CA VAL A 381 14.31 12.42 -2.66
C VAL A 381 14.29 12.19 -4.17
N PHE A 382 14.18 10.94 -4.62
CA PHE A 382 14.07 10.61 -6.05
C PHE A 382 12.82 11.25 -6.67
N MET A 383 11.66 11.14 -6.01
CA MET A 383 10.42 11.75 -6.48
C MET A 383 10.50 13.28 -6.52
N SER A 384 11.06 13.91 -5.49
CA SER A 384 11.25 15.36 -5.45
C SER A 384 12.20 15.86 -6.53
N GLY A 385 13.33 15.17 -6.75
CA GLY A 385 14.26 15.49 -7.84
C GLY A 385 13.60 15.37 -9.22
N LEU A 386 12.81 14.30 -9.42
CA LEU A 386 12.11 14.07 -10.68
C LEU A 386 11.06 15.16 -10.96
N LEU A 387 10.39 15.66 -9.93
CA LEU A 387 9.45 16.79 -10.04
C LEU A 387 10.16 18.12 -10.29
N PHE A 388 11.27 18.38 -9.60
CA PHE A 388 12.00 19.64 -9.70
C PHE A 388 12.68 19.80 -11.07
N HIS A 389 13.21 18.70 -11.62
CA HIS A 389 13.90 18.68 -12.90
C HIS A 389 13.01 18.29 -14.08
N ARG A 390 11.70 18.23 -13.88
CA ARG A 390 10.73 17.87 -14.92
C ARG A 390 10.82 18.84 -16.09
N LEU A 391 11.10 18.31 -17.28
CA LEU A 391 11.03 19.08 -18.51
C LEU A 391 9.59 19.02 -19.05
N SER A 392 9.02 20.17 -19.37
CA SER A 392 7.67 20.25 -19.93
C SER A 392 7.67 20.28 -21.47
N ASP A 393 8.84 20.46 -22.07
CA ASP A 393 9.00 20.49 -23.52
C ASP A 393 9.34 19.10 -24.05
N ASN A 394 8.42 18.51 -24.81
CA ASN A 394 8.85 17.59 -25.85
C ASN A 394 7.96 17.71 -27.11
N PRO A 395 8.48 18.32 -28.20
CA PRO A 395 7.87 18.29 -29.53
C PRO A 395 7.63 16.87 -30.07
N GLN A 396 8.19 15.84 -29.44
CA GLN A 396 7.97 14.44 -29.80
C GLN A 396 6.53 13.94 -29.58
N CYS A 397 5.73 14.59 -28.72
CA CYS A 397 4.28 14.32 -28.66
C CYS A 397 3.49 14.96 -29.82
N LEU A 398 4.09 15.90 -30.56
CA LEU A 398 3.50 16.49 -31.77
C LEU A 398 4.06 15.88 -33.06
N ALA A 399 5.17 15.13 -32.99
CA ALA A 399 5.89 14.62 -34.16
C ALA A 399 5.45 13.23 -34.67
N GLU A 400 4.46 12.58 -34.03
CA GLU A 400 3.91 11.30 -34.52
C GLU A 400 2.78 11.45 -35.56
N ASN A 401 2.53 12.65 -36.11
CA ASN A 401 1.69 12.80 -37.30
C ASN A 401 2.05 14.02 -38.17
N PRO A 402 3.04 13.94 -39.09
CA PRO A 402 3.24 14.99 -40.08
C PRO A 402 2.34 14.86 -41.31
N ASN A 403 1.61 13.75 -41.51
CA ASN A 403 0.96 13.43 -42.79
C ASN A 403 -0.57 13.38 -42.75
N ARG A 404 -1.22 14.33 -42.06
CA ARG A 404 -2.64 14.65 -42.28
C ARG A 404 -2.89 16.15 -42.21
N ILE A 405 -2.17 16.92 -43.03
CA ILE A 405 -2.74 18.16 -43.56
C ILE A 405 -3.48 17.75 -44.82
N VAL A 406 -4.76 17.42 -44.66
CA VAL A 406 -5.70 17.42 -45.80
C VAL A 406 -6.01 18.88 -46.06
N GLU A 407 -5.19 19.52 -46.89
CA GLU A 407 -5.63 20.68 -47.66
C GLU A 407 -6.78 20.19 -48.54
N LEU A 408 -8.00 20.65 -48.26
CA LEU A 408 -9.15 20.51 -49.15
C LEU A 408 -9.01 21.56 -50.26
N PRO A 409 -8.86 21.18 -51.55
CA PRO A 409 -9.05 22.13 -52.63
C PRO A 409 -10.55 22.22 -52.94
N SER A 410 -11.00 23.46 -53.07
CA SER A 410 -12.28 23.91 -53.59
C SER A 410 -12.67 23.25 -54.91
N PHE A 411 -13.97 22.92 -55.03
CA PHE A 411 -14.64 22.56 -56.28
C PHE A 411 -14.32 23.54 -57.42
N PRO A 412 -14.19 23.04 -58.67
CA PRO A 412 -14.43 23.86 -59.85
C PRO A 412 -15.62 23.32 -60.67
N GLU A 413 -16.53 24.21 -61.01
CA GLU A 413 -17.41 24.10 -62.20
C GLU A 413 -16.69 24.69 -63.43
N PRO A 414 -17.14 24.36 -64.65
CA PRO A 414 -16.29 24.14 -65.83
C PRO A 414 -16.10 25.39 -66.69
N VAL A 415 -15.16 25.35 -67.66
CA VAL A 415 -15.29 25.80 -69.07
C VAL A 415 -13.92 25.94 -69.81
N THR A 416 -13.88 25.35 -71.02
CA THR A 416 -13.08 25.57 -72.26
C THR A 416 -11.54 25.44 -72.36
N GLU A 417 -11.16 24.54 -73.29
CA GLU A 417 -10.18 24.65 -74.40
C GLU A 417 -9.04 25.68 -74.33
N SER A 418 -7.79 25.21 -74.54
CA SER A 418 -6.88 25.56 -75.67
C SER A 418 -5.40 25.25 -75.34
N GLU A 419 -4.77 24.43 -76.19
CA GLU A 419 -3.43 24.51 -76.80
C GLU A 419 -2.12 24.88 -76.02
N GLU A 420 -1.10 24.09 -76.36
CA GLU A 420 0.32 24.44 -76.66
C GLU A 420 1.38 24.71 -75.56
N ASP A 421 2.34 23.76 -75.53
CA ASP A 421 3.76 23.93 -75.90
C ASP A 421 4.88 23.98 -74.82
N ASP A 422 5.96 23.28 -75.22
CA ASP A 422 7.35 23.13 -74.79
C ASP A 422 7.91 23.91 -73.57
N GLN A 423 8.71 23.20 -72.75
CA GLN A 423 10.17 23.36 -72.78
C GLN A 423 10.96 22.42 -71.85
N LYS A 424 11.98 21.79 -72.44
CA LYS A 424 13.13 21.05 -71.87
C LYS A 424 13.96 21.87 -70.87
N LYS A 425 14.57 21.20 -69.87
CA LYS A 425 16.06 21.07 -69.76
C LYS A 425 16.59 20.11 -68.67
N GLU A 426 17.47 19.22 -69.14
CA GLU A 426 18.69 18.57 -68.55
C GLU A 426 18.74 18.22 -67.05
N VAL A 427 18.82 16.95 -66.61
CA VAL A 427 19.86 15.90 -66.76
C VAL A 427 21.24 16.28 -66.18
N ARG A 428 21.63 15.68 -65.02
CA ARG A 428 22.89 14.88 -64.92
C ARG A 428 23.04 13.98 -63.66
N TYR A 429 23.02 12.65 -63.89
CA TYR A 429 23.74 11.47 -63.31
C TYR A 429 23.97 11.36 -61.78
N VAL A 430 23.84 10.19 -61.12
CA VAL A 430 24.65 8.96 -61.28
C VAL A 430 23.90 7.71 -60.79
N THR A 431 24.00 6.63 -61.56
CA THR A 431 23.55 5.26 -61.28
C THR A 431 24.53 4.52 -60.36
N ALA A 432 24.04 3.94 -59.26
CA ALA A 432 24.59 2.72 -58.67
C ALA A 432 23.48 1.98 -57.91
N GLY A 433 23.04 0.83 -58.44
CA GLY A 433 22.41 -0.24 -57.66
C GLY A 433 23.17 -1.55 -57.96
N PRO A 434 22.79 -2.72 -57.39
CA PRO A 434 21.75 -2.96 -56.39
C PRO A 434 22.25 -3.79 -55.19
N GLN A 435 21.61 -3.67 -54.03
CA GLN A 435 21.37 -4.82 -53.14
C GLN A 435 20.32 -4.46 -52.10
N GLY A 436 19.12 -5.02 -52.28
CA GLY A 436 18.05 -4.94 -51.31
C GLY A 436 18.43 -5.67 -50.02
N ARG A 437 18.20 -5.01 -48.89
CA ARG A 437 18.09 -5.68 -47.59
C ARG A 437 16.70 -5.37 -47.04
N ALA A 438 15.93 -6.43 -46.83
CA ALA A 438 14.57 -6.36 -46.32
C ALA A 438 14.51 -5.66 -44.95
N PRO A 439 13.41 -4.95 -44.62
CA PRO A 439 13.18 -4.48 -43.27
C PRO A 439 13.00 -5.69 -42.36
N VAL A 440 13.89 -5.85 -41.38
CA VAL A 440 13.72 -6.82 -40.30
C VAL A 440 12.54 -6.32 -39.47
N ALA A 441 11.42 -7.01 -39.61
CA ALA A 441 10.29 -6.90 -38.70
C ALA A 441 10.76 -7.28 -37.28
N TYR A 442 10.92 -6.29 -36.40
CA TYR A 442 10.99 -6.57 -34.97
C TYR A 442 9.57 -6.81 -34.48
N ALA A 443 9.22 -8.09 -34.42
CA ALA A 443 8.08 -8.59 -33.70
C ALA A 443 8.13 -8.15 -32.23
N SER A 444 6.96 -7.72 -31.75
CA SER A 444 6.60 -7.55 -30.35
C SER A 444 7.25 -8.61 -29.44
N ILE A 445 8.20 -8.18 -28.63
CA ILE A 445 8.76 -8.96 -27.52
C ILE A 445 8.71 -8.06 -26.28
N ALA A 446 7.90 -8.49 -25.32
CA ALA A 446 7.79 -7.91 -23.99
C ALA A 446 9.17 -7.83 -23.30
N PRO A 447 9.50 -6.76 -22.55
CA PRO A 447 10.80 -6.60 -21.92
C PRO A 447 10.79 -7.28 -20.54
N PHE A 448 10.65 -8.60 -20.49
CA PHE A 448 10.93 -9.37 -19.26
C PHE A 448 11.64 -10.69 -19.58
N PRO A 449 12.95 -10.69 -19.86
CA PRO A 449 13.73 -11.90 -19.80
C PRO A 449 14.38 -12.06 -18.42
N PHE A 450 14.65 -13.30 -18.03
CA PHE A 450 15.54 -13.74 -16.93
C PHE A 450 14.90 -14.02 -15.56
N LEU A 451 14.10 -15.09 -15.49
CA LEU A 451 14.18 -16.06 -14.39
C LEU A 451 14.87 -17.31 -14.92
N PRO A 452 15.98 -17.82 -14.32
CA PRO A 452 16.43 -19.16 -14.65
C PRO A 452 15.40 -20.17 -14.14
N VAL A 453 15.04 -21.12 -15.00
CA VAL A 453 14.22 -22.29 -14.66
C VAL A 453 14.91 -23.06 -13.53
N PRO A 454 14.22 -23.46 -12.44
CA PRO A 454 14.82 -24.33 -11.43
C PRO A 454 15.05 -25.72 -12.05
N SER A 455 16.31 -26.10 -12.22
CA SER A 455 16.70 -27.49 -12.47
C SER A 455 16.55 -28.26 -11.16
N TYR A 456 15.55 -29.13 -11.07
CA TYR A 456 15.53 -30.19 -10.07
C TYR A 456 16.50 -31.28 -10.56
N VAL A 457 17.58 -31.46 -9.83
CA VAL A 457 18.44 -32.63 -9.97
C VAL A 457 17.95 -33.63 -8.93
N ASP A 458 17.43 -34.75 -9.42
CA ASP A 458 17.25 -35.97 -8.63
C ASP A 458 18.64 -36.50 -8.25
N GLN A 459 18.91 -36.61 -6.95
CA GLN A 459 19.79 -37.61 -6.33
C GLN A 459 19.61 -37.61 -4.81
#